data_AF-A0A9E6PRQ1-F1
#
_entry.id   AF-A0A9E6PRQ1-F1
#
_cell.length_a   1.000
_cell.length_b   1.000
_cell.length_c   1.000
_cell.angle_alpha   90.00
_cell.angle_beta   90.00
_cell.angle_gamma   90.00
#
_symmetry.space_group_name_H-M   'P 1'
#
loop_
_entity.id
_entity.type
_entity.pdbx_description
1 polymer ?
#
loop_
_entity_poly.entity_id
_entity_poly.type
_entity_poly.pdbx_seq_one_letter_code
_entity_poly.pdbx_strand_id
1 'polypeptide(L)'
;MMRFLSVLLLILPSLAWALPALKDTELYSSKAADCHDVDLKTWQHPARTVLEKHDIKLERVQLCNGDHYPIFTGQVPYDPTGQTKSFFLPLYEEMRKANGKWPYAIVATSDNIVVYVSYAASDRISLDYEQYAEP
;
A
#
# COMPACT_ATOMS: atom_id res chain seq x y z
N MET A 1 12.68 -31.80 55.84
CA MET A 1 11.76 -30.70 56.19
C MET A 1 12.06 -29.52 55.28
N MET A 2 11.01 -28.87 54.74
CA MET A 2 10.96 -27.54 54.07
C MET A 2 11.90 -27.31 52.87
N ARG A 3 11.48 -27.55 51.61
CA ARG A 3 10.74 -26.63 50.71
C ARG A 3 11.25 -25.18 50.73
N PHE A 4 11.87 -24.73 49.64
CA PHE A 4 11.47 -23.51 48.94
C PHE A 4 11.78 -23.68 47.44
N LEU A 5 10.73 -23.65 46.62
CA LEU A 5 10.78 -23.68 45.16
C LEU A 5 11.28 -22.30 44.70
N SER A 6 12.45 -22.22 44.08
CA SER A 6 12.90 -21.02 43.37
C SER A 6 12.07 -20.85 42.11
N VAL A 7 11.05 -19.99 42.16
CA VAL A 7 10.32 -19.56 40.96
C VAL A 7 11.22 -18.57 40.22
N LEU A 8 11.92 -19.06 39.20
CA LEU A 8 12.64 -18.22 38.24
C LEU A 8 11.61 -17.66 37.25
N LEU A 9 11.12 -16.45 37.52
CA LEU A 9 10.22 -15.73 36.63
C LEU A 9 11.02 -15.24 35.41
N LEU A 10 11.00 -16.00 34.32
CA LEU A 10 11.57 -15.60 33.04
C LEU A 10 10.71 -14.48 32.43
N ILE A 11 11.16 -13.24 32.59
CA ILE A 11 10.60 -12.08 31.90
C ILE A 11 11.12 -12.14 30.45
N LEU A 12 10.37 -12.77 29.55
CA LEU A 12 10.62 -12.65 28.12
C LEU A 12 10.20 -11.24 27.69
N PRO A 13 11.11 -10.37 27.20
CA PRO A 13 10.68 -9.13 26.59
C PRO A 13 9.86 -9.50 25.35
N SER A 14 8.58 -9.16 25.36
CA SER A 14 7.75 -9.17 24.17
C SER A 14 8.33 -8.15 23.19
N LEU A 15 9.10 -8.63 22.22
CA LEU A 15 9.45 -7.86 21.03
C LEU A 15 8.16 -7.66 20.23
N ALA A 16 7.37 -6.65 20.58
CA ALA A 16 6.43 -6.10 19.64
C ALA A 16 7.26 -5.51 18.50
N TRP A 17 7.26 -6.15 17.34
CA TRP A 17 7.85 -5.57 16.15
C TRP A 17 7.04 -4.32 15.79
N ALA A 18 7.65 -3.16 16.00
CA ALA A 18 7.08 -1.91 15.55
C ALA A 18 6.90 -1.98 14.03
N LEU A 19 5.76 -1.51 13.53
CA LEU A 19 5.56 -1.38 12.09
C LEU A 19 6.65 -0.48 11.49
N PRO A 20 7.14 -0.77 10.28
CA PRO A 20 8.15 0.07 9.63
C PRO A 20 7.56 1.46 9.35
N ALA A 21 8.40 2.49 9.34
CA ALA A 21 7.98 3.77 8.75
C ALA A 21 7.73 3.57 7.25
N LEU A 22 6.85 4.38 6.64
CA LEU A 22 6.50 4.25 5.21
C LEU A 22 7.75 4.16 4.31
N LYS A 23 8.77 4.99 4.55
CA LYS A 23 10.03 4.99 3.79
C LYS A 23 10.86 3.70 3.88
N ASP A 24 10.61 2.88 4.91
CA ASP A 24 11.34 1.65 5.22
C ASP A 24 10.54 0.41 4.78
N THR A 25 9.35 0.58 4.19
CA THR A 25 8.51 -0.50 3.63
C THR A 25 9.11 -1.12 2.36
N GLU A 26 8.57 -2.27 1.92
CA GLU A 26 8.96 -2.87 0.63
C GLU A 26 8.78 -1.91 -0.54
N LEU A 27 7.80 -1.00 -0.46
CA LEU A 27 7.49 -0.01 -1.48
C LEU A 27 8.76 0.76 -1.90
N TYR A 28 9.46 1.34 -0.93
CA TYR A 28 10.63 2.18 -1.20
C TYR A 28 11.96 1.45 -1.02
N SER A 29 11.99 0.30 -0.34
CA SER A 29 13.21 -0.48 -0.17
C SER A 29 13.50 -1.43 -1.34
N SER A 30 12.48 -1.86 -2.10
CA SER A 30 12.69 -2.86 -3.16
C SER A 30 11.78 -2.74 -4.39
N LYS A 31 10.55 -2.22 -4.27
CA LYS A 31 9.59 -2.20 -5.38
C LYS A 31 9.67 -0.95 -6.25
N ALA A 32 10.04 0.18 -5.67
CA ALA A 32 10.10 1.48 -6.35
C ALA A 32 11.48 2.13 -6.19
N ALA A 33 12.03 2.60 -7.31
CA ALA A 33 13.28 3.34 -7.41
C ALA A 33 13.10 4.53 -8.36
N ASP A 34 14.02 5.50 -8.29
CA ASP A 34 14.07 6.67 -9.19
C ASP A 34 12.75 7.45 -9.25
N CYS A 35 12.09 7.56 -8.10
CA CYS A 35 10.79 8.20 -7.97
C CYS A 35 10.88 9.72 -8.11
N HIS A 36 9.94 10.31 -8.84
CA HIS A 36 9.73 11.75 -8.85
C HIS A 36 8.25 12.11 -8.69
N ASP A 37 7.98 13.28 -8.13
CA ASP A 37 6.64 13.81 -7.95
C ASP A 37 6.08 14.39 -9.24
N VAL A 38 4.78 14.19 -9.47
CA VAL A 38 4.04 14.91 -10.51
C VAL A 38 3.23 16.05 -9.91
N ASP A 39 3.06 17.14 -10.66
CA ASP A 39 2.15 18.21 -10.27
C ASP A 39 0.69 17.79 -10.51
N LEU A 40 -0.02 17.47 -9.43
CA LEU A 40 -1.44 17.11 -9.48
C LEU A 40 -2.36 18.19 -10.06
N LYS A 41 -1.91 19.44 -10.23
CA LYS A 41 -2.74 20.47 -10.90
C LYS A 41 -2.73 20.32 -12.42
N THR A 42 -1.61 19.87 -12.98
CA THR A 42 -1.41 19.80 -14.43
C THR A 42 -1.35 18.37 -14.95
N TRP A 43 -1.07 17.39 -14.09
CA TRP A 43 -0.93 16.01 -14.48
C TRP A 43 -2.28 15.40 -14.89
N GLN A 44 -2.38 15.00 -16.16
CA GLN A 44 -3.55 14.35 -16.74
C GLN A 44 -3.18 12.91 -17.07
N HIS A 45 -3.88 11.97 -16.44
CA HIS A 45 -3.66 10.55 -16.67
C HIS A 45 -4.97 9.77 -16.44
N PRO A 46 -5.32 8.77 -17.26
CA PRO A 46 -6.58 8.04 -17.10
C PRO A 46 -6.74 7.39 -15.72
N ALA A 47 -5.64 6.90 -15.13
CA ALA A 47 -5.67 6.29 -13.79
C ALA A 47 -6.16 7.27 -12.71
N ARG A 48 -5.80 8.56 -12.82
CA ARG A 48 -6.29 9.60 -11.90
C ARG A 48 -7.81 9.69 -11.93
N THR A 49 -8.38 9.76 -13.13
CA THR A 49 -9.84 9.85 -13.31
C THR A 49 -10.56 8.65 -12.71
N VAL A 50 -9.98 7.45 -12.83
CA VAL A 50 -10.54 6.25 -12.19
C VAL A 50 -10.50 6.40 -10.67
N LEU A 51 -9.36 6.75 -10.07
CA LEU A 51 -9.25 6.89 -8.61
C LEU A 51 -10.25 7.92 -8.06
N GLU A 52 -10.33 9.10 -8.68
CA GLU A 52 -11.27 10.16 -8.28
C GLU A 52 -12.74 9.74 -8.43
N LYS A 53 -13.09 8.98 -9.49
CA LYS A 53 -14.43 8.43 -9.69
C LYS A 53 -14.84 7.46 -8.57
N HIS A 54 -13.88 6.77 -7.96
CA HIS A 54 -14.10 5.87 -6.82
C HIS A 54 -13.85 6.57 -5.47
N ASP A 55 -13.97 7.89 -5.40
CA ASP A 55 -13.84 8.70 -4.19
C ASP A 55 -12.47 8.62 -3.49
N ILE A 56 -11.42 8.18 -4.19
CA ILE A 56 -10.05 8.21 -3.68
C ILE A 56 -9.50 9.63 -3.85
N LYS A 57 -9.17 10.27 -2.73
CA LYS A 57 -8.63 11.64 -2.73
C LYS A 57 -7.11 11.58 -2.79
N LEU A 58 -6.55 11.92 -3.95
CA LEU A 58 -5.11 11.94 -4.16
C LEU A 58 -4.46 13.12 -3.43
N GLU A 59 -3.49 12.81 -2.59
CA GLU A 59 -2.66 13.76 -1.86
C GLU A 59 -1.30 13.93 -2.55
N ARG A 60 -0.78 12.84 -3.12
CA ARG A 60 0.50 12.82 -3.83
C ARG A 60 0.52 11.70 -4.87
N VAL A 61 1.17 11.95 -6.01
CA VAL A 61 1.49 10.90 -6.98
C VAL A 61 2.98 10.97 -7.29
N GLN A 62 3.63 9.81 -7.23
CA GLN A 62 5.00 9.64 -7.67
C GLN A 62 5.05 8.68 -8.84
N LEU A 63 5.90 8.98 -9.82
CA LEU A 63 6.25 8.07 -10.91
C LEU A 63 7.64 7.50 -10.64
N CYS A 64 7.72 6.18 -10.55
CA CYS A 64 8.94 5.44 -10.24
C CYS A 64 9.25 4.43 -11.36
N ASN A 65 10.45 3.84 -11.30
CA ASN A 65 10.91 2.79 -12.22
C ASN A 65 10.83 3.20 -13.70
N GLY A 66 11.30 4.41 -14.03
CA GLY A 66 11.21 4.96 -15.38
C GLY A 66 9.76 5.16 -15.82
N ASP A 67 8.93 5.70 -14.93
CA ASP A 67 7.53 6.07 -15.13
C ASP A 67 6.53 4.92 -15.29
N HIS A 68 6.97 3.68 -15.03
CA HIS A 68 6.17 2.47 -15.15
C HIS A 68 5.77 1.84 -13.82
N TYR A 69 5.90 2.59 -12.72
CA TYR A 69 5.40 2.21 -11.40
C TYR A 69 4.86 3.44 -10.67
N PRO A 70 3.60 3.82 -10.90
CA PRO A 70 3.00 4.93 -10.17
C PRO A 70 2.67 4.54 -8.72
N ILE A 71 2.93 5.47 -7.80
CA ILE A 71 2.51 5.39 -6.41
C ILE A 71 1.44 6.44 -6.19
N PHE A 72 0.23 6.00 -5.87
CA PHE A 72 -0.91 6.86 -5.58
C PHE A 72 -1.10 6.97 -4.07
N THR A 73 -0.76 8.11 -3.49
CA THR A 73 -0.92 8.34 -2.04
C THR A 73 -2.15 9.17 -1.79
N GLY A 74 -3.00 8.73 -0.86
CA GLY A 74 -4.15 9.51 -0.45
C GLY A 74 -5.16 8.74 0.38
N GLN A 75 -6.33 9.36 0.55
CA GLN A 75 -7.42 8.81 1.35
C GLN A 75 -8.22 7.82 0.51
N VAL A 76 -8.32 6.59 1.00
CA VAL A 76 -9.06 5.52 0.34
C VAL A 76 -10.35 5.26 1.14
N PRO A 77 -11.52 5.19 0.48
CA PRO A 77 -12.72 4.81 1.19
C PRO A 77 -12.68 3.32 1.53
N TYR A 78 -13.07 3.00 2.76
CA TYR A 78 -13.08 1.64 3.33
C TYR A 78 -11.69 1.01 3.52
N ASP A 79 -11.63 0.03 4.42
CA ASP A 79 -10.43 -0.78 4.64
C ASP A 79 -10.13 -1.65 3.39
N PRO A 80 -8.95 -1.48 2.74
CA PRO A 80 -8.57 -2.25 1.55
C PRO A 80 -8.27 -3.72 1.83
N THR A 81 -8.04 -4.11 3.09
CA THR A 81 -7.84 -5.49 3.53
C THR A 81 -9.15 -6.19 3.94
N GLY A 82 -10.24 -5.42 4.03
CA GLY A 82 -11.55 -5.87 4.50
C GLY A 82 -12.38 -6.64 3.47
N GLN A 83 -13.65 -6.87 3.79
CA GLN A 83 -14.59 -7.65 2.96
C GLN A 83 -15.22 -6.85 1.80
N THR A 84 -14.73 -5.65 1.52
CA THR A 84 -15.27 -4.67 0.55
C THR A 84 -14.89 -5.01 -0.90
N LYS A 85 -14.92 -6.30 -1.25
CA LYS A 85 -14.56 -6.81 -2.59
C LYS A 85 -15.41 -6.19 -3.71
N SER A 86 -16.68 -5.88 -3.43
CA SER A 86 -17.58 -5.24 -4.40
C SER A 86 -17.15 -3.83 -4.79
N PHE A 87 -16.39 -3.14 -3.93
CA PHE A 87 -15.81 -1.83 -4.22
C PHE A 87 -14.45 -1.98 -4.91
N PHE A 88 -13.54 -2.76 -4.31
CA PHE A 88 -12.15 -2.82 -4.77
C PHE A 88 -11.95 -3.60 -6.07
N LEU A 89 -12.73 -4.65 -6.36
CA LEU A 89 -12.57 -5.41 -7.60
C LEU A 89 -12.88 -4.59 -8.86
N PRO A 90 -14.01 -3.83 -8.94
CA PRO A 90 -14.24 -2.91 -10.06
C PRO A 90 -13.14 -1.85 -10.19
N LEU A 91 -12.71 -1.26 -9.08
CA LEU A 91 -11.63 -0.27 -9.06
C LEU A 91 -10.35 -0.83 -9.70
N TYR A 92 -9.89 -2.01 -9.27
CA TYR A 92 -8.65 -2.59 -9.78
C TYR A 92 -8.73 -2.99 -11.26
N GLU A 93 -9.89 -3.42 -11.76
CA GLU A 93 -10.07 -3.73 -13.19
C GLU A 93 -10.12 -2.45 -14.06
N GLU A 94 -10.74 -1.38 -13.57
CA GLU A 94 -10.72 -0.08 -14.25
C GLU A 94 -9.29 0.50 -14.27
N MET A 95 -8.60 0.44 -13.13
CA MET A 95 -7.19 0.86 -13.00
C MET A 95 -6.28 0.07 -13.92
N ARG A 96 -6.49 -1.24 -14.08
CA ARG A 96 -5.71 -2.07 -15.00
C ARG A 96 -5.71 -1.54 -16.42
N LYS A 97 -6.86 -1.09 -16.92
CA LYS A 97 -7.00 -0.52 -18.27
C LYS A 97 -6.42 0.88 -18.32
N ALA A 98 -6.76 1.71 -17.33
CA ALA A 98 -6.37 3.11 -17.28
C ALA A 98 -4.86 3.33 -17.02
N ASN A 99 -4.21 2.38 -16.37
CA ASN A 99 -2.78 2.39 -16.03
C ASN A 99 -1.91 1.58 -17.01
N GLY A 100 -2.46 1.17 -18.15
CA GLY A 100 -1.69 0.44 -19.18
C GLY A 100 -1.17 -0.94 -18.75
N LYS A 101 -1.82 -1.58 -17.77
CA LYS A 101 -1.36 -2.84 -17.12
C LYS A 101 0.02 -2.76 -16.45
N TRP A 102 0.50 -1.57 -16.12
CA TRP A 102 1.69 -1.45 -15.28
C TRP A 102 1.35 -1.70 -13.80
N PRO A 103 2.21 -2.41 -13.05
CA PRO A 103 2.05 -2.55 -11.62
C PRO A 103 2.13 -1.19 -10.93
N TYR A 104 1.46 -1.05 -9.80
CA TYR A 104 1.38 0.22 -9.07
C TYR A 104 1.16 -0.03 -7.58
N ALA A 105 1.28 1.03 -6.79
CA ALA A 105 0.94 1.00 -5.37
C ALA A 105 -0.10 2.08 -5.03
N ILE A 106 -0.98 1.76 -4.08
CA ILE A 106 -1.83 2.75 -3.40
C ILE A 106 -1.37 2.85 -1.95
N VAL A 107 -0.96 4.03 -1.51
CA VAL A 107 -0.68 4.31 -0.10
C VAL A 107 -1.95 4.92 0.50
N ALA A 108 -2.70 4.10 1.23
CA ALA A 108 -3.94 4.47 1.90
C ALA A 108 -3.62 5.14 3.24
N THR A 109 -3.60 6.48 3.26
CA THR A 109 -3.22 7.27 4.43
C THR A 109 -4.25 7.22 5.57
N SER A 110 -5.48 6.80 5.28
CA SER A 110 -6.55 6.59 6.27
C SER A 110 -6.34 5.38 7.17
N ASP A 111 -5.64 4.36 6.67
CA ASP A 111 -5.52 3.04 7.31
C ASP A 111 -4.06 2.60 7.49
N ASN A 112 -3.11 3.44 7.07
CA ASN A 112 -1.68 3.19 7.09
C ASN A 112 -1.28 1.88 6.41
N ILE A 113 -1.86 1.64 5.23
CA ILE A 113 -1.63 0.44 4.42
C ILE A 113 -1.11 0.84 3.03
N VAL A 114 -0.09 0.15 2.57
CA VAL A 114 0.30 0.10 1.16
C VAL A 114 -0.40 -1.08 0.51
N VAL A 115 -1.13 -0.83 -0.58
CA VAL A 115 -1.70 -1.85 -1.44
C VAL A 115 -0.83 -1.97 -2.68
N TYR A 116 -0.20 -3.12 -2.87
CA TYR A 116 0.55 -3.45 -4.06
C TYR A 116 -0.36 -4.14 -5.08
N VAL A 117 -0.46 -3.57 -6.28
CA VAL A 117 -1.26 -4.12 -7.37
C VAL A 117 -0.33 -4.53 -8.50
N SER A 118 -0.42 -5.79 -8.90
CA SER A 118 0.33 -6.34 -10.02
C SER A 118 -0.54 -7.31 -10.83
N TYR A 119 0.00 -7.82 -11.93
CA TYR A 119 -0.71 -8.74 -12.81
C TYR A 119 0.10 -10.02 -12.97
N ALA A 120 -0.48 -11.15 -12.57
CA ALA A 120 0.17 -12.45 -12.74
C ALA A 120 0.29 -12.81 -14.24
N ALA A 121 1.14 -13.80 -14.57
CA ALA A 121 1.28 -14.30 -15.95
C ALA A 121 -0.05 -14.77 -16.57
N SER A 122 -1.03 -15.14 -15.75
CA SER A 122 -2.39 -15.48 -16.17
C SER A 122 -3.30 -14.26 -16.44
N ASP A 123 -2.74 -13.04 -16.51
CA ASP A 123 -3.46 -11.75 -16.63
C ASP A 123 -4.48 -11.48 -15.51
N ARG A 124 -4.31 -12.13 -14.35
CA ARG A 124 -5.16 -11.92 -13.16
C ARG A 124 -4.55 -10.84 -12.27
N ILE A 125 -5.41 -10.01 -11.67
CA ILE A 125 -5.01 -9.05 -10.64
C ILE A 125 -4.44 -9.82 -9.44
N SER A 126 -3.24 -9.42 -8.99
CA SER A 126 -2.60 -9.90 -7.77
C SER A 126 -2.42 -8.73 -6.81
N LEU A 127 -2.82 -8.95 -5.56
CA LEU A 127 -2.79 -7.95 -4.49
C LEU A 127 -1.86 -8.43 -3.39
N ASP A 128 -1.10 -7.50 -2.83
CA ASP A 128 -0.34 -7.67 -1.61
C ASP A 128 -0.48 -6.41 -0.75
N TYR A 129 -0.27 -6.53 0.56
CA TYR A 129 -0.54 -5.46 1.52
C TYR A 129 0.57 -5.36 2.54
N GLU A 130 0.94 -4.14 2.88
CA GLU A 130 1.91 -3.87 3.94
C GLU A 130 1.44 -2.71 4.82
N GLN A 131 1.40 -2.95 6.13
CA GLN A 131 1.10 -1.90 7.10
C GLN A 131 2.37 -1.12 7.43
N TYR A 132 2.22 0.18 7.64
CA TYR A 132 3.31 1.05 8.09
C TYR A 132 2.89 1.85 9.33
N ALA A 133 3.86 2.33 10.09
CA ALA A 133 3.63 3.19 11.24
C ALA A 133 3.26 4.62 10.79
N GLU A 134 2.31 5.25 11.48
CA GLU A 134 2.05 6.68 11.30
C GLU A 134 3.34 7.49 11.51
N PRO A 135 3.56 8.56 10.71
CA PRO A 135 4.69 9.47 10.87
C PRO A 135 4.79 10.12 12.26
#